data_AF-A0A150TQF6-F1
#
_entry.id   AF-A0A150TQF6-F1
#
_cell.length_a   1.000
_cell.length_b   1.000
_cell.length_c   1.000
_cell.angle_alpha   90.00
_cell.angle_beta   90.00
_cell.angle_gamma   90.00
#
_symmetry.space_group_name_H-M   'P 1'
#
loop_
_entity.id
_entity.type
_entity.pdbx_description
1 polymer ?
#
loop_
_entity_poly.entity_id
_entity_poly.type
_entity_poly.pdbx_seq_one_letter_code
_entity_poly.pdbx_strand_id
1 'polypeptide(L)' 'MARKLGLTRARVTQLLDVLVLAPDLQDAVLALGAVDGAKPTAEQTLRAVAHAGTWAEQRALWEQVRR' A
#
# COMPACT_ATOMS: atom_id res chain seq x y z
N MET A 1 -15.63 0.53 -13.70
CA MET A 1 -14.85 1.71 -13.26
C MET A 1 -13.45 1.77 -13.86
N ALA A 2 -12.57 0.78 -13.64
CA ALA A 2 -11.16 0.81 -14.07
C ALA A 2 -10.91 1.33 -15.52
N ARG A 3 -11.61 0.76 -16.51
CA ARG A 3 -11.47 1.12 -17.93
C ARG A 3 -11.88 2.57 -18.26
N LYS A 4 -12.80 3.17 -17.47
CA LYS A 4 -13.19 4.59 -17.61
C LYS A 4 -12.15 5.55 -17.02
N LEU A 5 -11.28 5.06 -16.14
CA LEU A 5 -10.18 5.81 -15.52
C LEU A 5 -8.83 5.59 -16.23
N GLY A 6 -8.80 4.83 -17.34
CA GLY A 6 -7.55 4.45 -18.00
C GLY A 6 -6.68 3.48 -17.19
N LEU A 7 -7.22 2.88 -16.12
CA LEU A 7 -6.47 1.99 -15.23
C LEU A 7 -6.80 0.52 -15.48
N THR A 8 -5.82 -0.35 -15.22
CA THR A 8 -6.06 -1.81 -15.17
C THR A 8 -6.84 -2.17 -13.91
N ARG A 9 -7.53 -3.32 -13.90
CA ARG A 9 -8.19 -3.83 -12.69
C ARG A 9 -7.19 -4.02 -11.55
N ALA A 10 -6.02 -4.59 -11.85
CA ALA A 10 -4.95 -4.78 -10.88
C ALA A 10 -4.52 -3.45 -10.24
N ARG A 11 -4.44 -2.37 -11.03
CA ARG A 11 -4.09 -1.03 -10.53
C ARG A 11 -5.19 -0.43 -9.66
N VAL A 12 -6.46 -0.67 -9.95
CA VAL A 12 -7.56 -0.24 -9.07
C VAL A 12 -7.51 -1.00 -7.75
N THR A 13 -7.30 -2.32 -7.76
CA THR A 13 -7.13 -3.11 -6.54
C THR A 13 -5.95 -2.62 -5.71
N GLN A 14 -4.81 -2.31 -6.33
CA GLN A 14 -3.65 -1.69 -5.64
C GLN A 14 -4.02 -0.43 -4.88
N LEU A 15 -4.77 0.47 -5.51
CA LEU A 15 -5.16 1.73 -4.90
C LEU A 15 -6.14 1.52 -3.74
N LEU A 16 -7.05 0.55 -3.87
CA LEU A 16 -8.03 0.25 -2.83
C LEU A 16 -7.41 -0.46 -1.63
N ASP A 17 -6.37 -1.27 -1.82
CA ASP A 17 -5.67 -1.95 -0.71
C ASP A 17 -5.08 -0.92 0.29
N VAL A 18 -4.70 0.28 -0.16
CA VAL A 18 -4.21 1.36 0.71
C VAL A 18 -5.26 1.79 1.74
N LEU A 19 -6.56 1.70 1.41
CA LEU A 19 -7.65 2.07 2.31
C LEU A 19 -7.80 1.10 3.51
N VAL A 20 -7.18 -0.09 3.43
CA VAL A 20 -7.26 -1.13 4.46
C VAL A 20 -6.16 -0.97 5.53
N LEU A 21 -5.16 -0.12 5.26
CA LEU A 21 -4.09 0.17 6.21
C LEU A 21 -4.62 0.87 7.47
N ALA A 22 -3.95 0.63 8.60
CA ALA A 22 -4.11 1.40 9.81
C ALA A 22 -3.89 2.91 9.50
N PRO A 23 -4.67 3.83 10.12
CA PRO A 23 -4.65 5.25 9.76
C PRO A 23 -3.25 5.88 9.79
N ASP A 24 -2.45 5.58 10.82
CA ASP A 24 -1.08 6.07 10.97
C ASP A 24 -0.13 5.56 9.86
N LEU A 25 -0.39 4.37 9.33
CA LEU A 25 0.38 3.82 8.21
C LEU A 25 -0.03 4.45 6.87
N GLN A 26 -1.28 4.85 6.71
CA GLN A 26 -1.71 5.62 5.53
C GLN A 26 -0.95 6.95 5.45
N ASP A 27 -0.85 7.66 6.58
CA ASP A 27 -0.07 8.91 6.67
C ASP A 27 1.41 8.67 6.37
N ALA A 28 1.98 7.58 6.91
CA ALA A 28 3.37 7.22 6.65
C ALA A 28 3.64 6.94 5.15
N VAL A 29 2.71 6.25 4.47
CA VAL A 29 2.80 6.00 3.02
C VAL A 29 2.71 7.28 2.22
N LEU A 30 1.82 8.20 2.58
CA LEU A 30 1.72 9.51 1.94
C LEU A 30 3.01 10.32 2.11
N ALA A 31 3.68 10.19 3.26
CA ALA A 31 4.95 10.85 3.56
C ALA A 31 6.16 10.26 2.81
N LEU A 32 6.09 9.03 2.27
CA LEU A 32 7.19 8.42 1.51
C LEU A 32 7.48 9.16 0.19
N GLY A 33 6.54 9.97 -0.30
CA GLY A 33 6.64 10.65 -1.59
C GLY A 33 6.50 9.66 -2.76
N ALA A 34 5.71 10.03 -3.76
CA ALA A 34 5.60 9.23 -4.97
C ALA A 34 6.87 9.42 -5.83
N VAL A 35 7.74 8.40 -5.87
CA VAL A 35 8.83 8.37 -6.85
C VAL A 35 8.29 7.80 -8.15
N ASP A 36 8.39 8.58 -9.23
CA ASP A 36 8.05 8.08 -10.57
C ASP A 36 8.84 6.80 -10.87
N GLY A 37 8.14 5.73 -11.22
CA GLY A 37 8.75 4.43 -11.49
C GLY A 37 9.08 3.59 -10.25
N ALA A 38 8.42 3.83 -9.11
CA ALA A 38 8.54 2.99 -7.91
C ALA A 38 8.58 1.49 -8.26
N LYS A 39 9.62 0.81 -7.77
CA LYS A 39 9.86 -0.60 -8.12
C LYS A 39 8.68 -1.46 -7.67
N PRO A 40 8.29 -2.49 -8.43
CA PRO A 40 7.23 -3.42 -8.05
C PRO A 40 7.39 -4.00 -6.64
N THR A 41 8.64 -4.18 -6.18
CA THR A 41 8.97 -4.65 -4.84
C THR A 41 8.42 -3.75 -3.73
N ALA A 42 8.47 -2.42 -3.89
CA ALA A 42 7.95 -1.50 -2.87
C ALA A 42 6.42 -1.59 -2.72
N GLU A 43 5.72 -1.73 -3.84
CA GLU A 43 4.27 -1.94 -3.85
C GLU A 43 3.88 -3.31 -3.29
N GLN A 44 4.60 -4.37 -3.68
CA GLN A 44 4.33 -5.73 -3.20
C GLN A 44 4.50 -5.84 -1.69
N THR A 45 5.51 -5.17 -1.14
CA THR A 45 5.72 -5.11 0.31
C THR A 45 4.61 -4.31 0.99
N LEU A 46 4.20 -3.17 0.44
CA LEU A 46 3.09 -2.39 0.98
C LEU A 46 1.79 -3.19 1.00
N ARG A 47 1.53 -3.97 -0.05
CA ARG A 47 0.40 -4.87 -0.15
C ARG A 47 0.45 -5.94 0.95
N ALA A 48 1.60 -6.56 1.20
CA ALA A 48 1.73 -7.53 2.28
C ALA A 48 1.35 -6.94 3.65
N VAL A 49 1.71 -5.67 3.89
CA VAL A 49 1.28 -4.91 5.08
C VAL A 49 -0.23 -4.69 5.07
N ALA A 50 -0.81 -4.20 3.98
CA ALA A 50 -2.26 -3.94 3.90
C ALA A 50 -3.13 -5.19 4.15
N HIS A 51 -2.65 -6.38 3.76
CA HIS A 51 -3.37 -7.64 3.95
C HIS A 51 -3.07 -8.36 5.28
N ALA A 52 -2.32 -7.75 6.21
CA ALA A 52 -2.22 -8.30 7.56
C ALA A 52 -3.56 -8.13 8.31
N GLY A 53 -3.94 -9.13 9.11
CA GLY A 53 -5.31 -9.29 9.61
C GLY A 53 -5.78 -8.20 10.56
N THR A 54 -4.89 -7.71 11.44
CA THR A 54 -5.17 -6.65 12.41
C THR A 54 -4.22 -5.47 12.23
N TRP A 55 -4.63 -4.28 12.63
CA TRP A 55 -3.75 -3.10 12.61
C TRP A 55 -2.48 -3.27 13.47
N ALA A 56 -2.54 -4.09 14.53
CA ALA A 56 -1.36 -4.41 15.32
C ALA A 56 -0.35 -5.22 14.49
N GLU A 57 -0.82 -6.23 13.74
CA GLU A 57 0.01 -7.01 12.82
C GLU A 57 0.54 -6.16 11.66
N GLN A 58 -0.28 -5.25 11.12
CA GLN A 58 0.15 -4.30 10.09
C GLN A 58 1.33 -3.45 10.58
N ARG A 59 1.23 -2.85 11.78
CA ARG A 59 2.31 -2.05 12.36
C ARG A 59 3.56 -2.88 12.64
N ALA A 60 3.40 -4.10 13.14
CA ALA A 60 4.52 -5.00 13.38
C ALA A 60 5.27 -5.35 12.08
N LEU A 61 4.54 -5.59 10.99
CA LEU A 61 5.16 -5.86 9.68
C LEU A 61 5.77 -4.60 9.07
N TRP A 62 5.12 -3.45 9.21
CA TRP A 62 5.62 -2.16 8.73
C TRP A 62 7.00 -1.82 9.33
N GLU A 63 7.19 -2.03 10.63
CA GLU A 63 8.48 -1.83 11.29
C GLU A 63 9.60 -2.74 10.76
N GLN A 64 9.26 -3.93 10.25
CA GLN A 64 10.23 -4.82 9.61
C GLN A 64 10.62 -4.34 8.21
N VAL A 65 9.65 -3.78 7.49
CA VAL A 65 9.83 -3.26 6.12
C VAL A 65 10.61 -1.95 6.10
N ARG A 66 10.48 -1.13 7.14
CA ARG A 66 11.12 0.19 7.23
C ARG A 66 12.60 0.15 7.64
N ARG A 67 13.11 -1.00 8.08
CA ARG A 67 14.54 -1.20 8.37
C ARG A 67 15.32 -1.42 7.09
#